data_AF-A0A958DEK8-F1
#
_entry.id   AF-A0A958DEK8-F1
#
_cell.length_a   1.000
_cell.length_b   1.000
_cell.length_c   1.000
_cell.angle_alpha   90.00
_cell.angle_beta   90.00
_cell.angle_gamma   90.00
#
_symmetry.space_group_name_H-M   'P 1'
#
loop_
_entity.id
_entity.type
_entity.pdbx_description
1 polymer ?
#
loop_
_entity_poly.entity_id
_entity_poly.type
_entity_poly.pdbx_seq_one_letter_code
_entity_poly.pdbx_strand_id
1 'polypeptide(L)'
;VILTNPPFGGEEERGILSNFPEDKQTAETALLFLQLIMRKLKRAPKPGRAAVVVPNGVLFGDGIAARIKEELLREFNLHTILRLPNGVFAPYTNIPTNILFFDRSGPSTDVWFYEHALPEGRRNYTKTAPLQLAELDACRAWWGKREETDRAWKTPAAELIEAGCNLDRRNPRGAQDVMTLPPETL
;
A
#
# COMPACT_ATOMS: atom_id res chain seq x y z
N VAL A 1 -0.30 9.63 16.05
CA VAL A 1 -0.44 9.65 14.58
C VAL A 1 0.95 9.43 14.02
N ILE A 2 1.09 8.59 12.99
CA ILE A 2 2.36 8.39 12.27
C ILE A 2 2.11 8.73 10.80
N LEU A 3 2.93 9.60 10.22
CA LEU A 3 2.94 9.92 8.79
C LEU A 3 4.38 9.75 8.34
N THR A 4 4.62 8.87 7.38
CA THR A 4 6.01 8.57 6.99
C THR A 4 6.10 8.05 5.56
N ASN A 5 7.25 8.33 4.95
CA ASN A 5 7.71 7.78 3.68
C ASN A 5 9.03 7.05 3.94
N PRO A 6 9.00 5.80 4.45
CA PRO A 6 10.22 5.03 4.72
C PRO A 6 11.01 4.74 3.43
N PRO A 7 12.28 4.33 3.55
CA PRO A 7 13.07 3.89 2.40
C PRO A 7 12.35 2.79 1.60
N PHE A 8 12.37 2.90 0.26
CA PHE A 8 11.71 1.93 -0.63
C PHE A 8 12.50 0.65 -0.86
N GLY A 9 13.76 0.62 -0.46
CA GLY A 9 14.64 -0.53 -0.58
C GLY A 9 15.83 -0.36 0.34
N GLY A 10 16.73 -1.35 0.30
CA GLY A 10 17.83 -1.47 1.23
C GLY A 10 17.67 -2.70 2.13
N GLU A 11 18.81 -3.15 2.63
CA GLU A 11 18.91 -4.24 3.59
C GLU A 11 19.53 -3.72 4.88
N GLU A 12 18.95 -4.09 6.02
CA GLU A 12 19.52 -3.81 7.34
C GLU A 12 20.49 -4.91 7.77
N GLU A 13 21.48 -4.53 8.57
CA GLU A 13 22.46 -5.46 9.11
C GLU A 13 21.81 -6.52 10.01
N ARG A 14 22.41 -7.72 10.09
CA ARG A 14 21.91 -8.84 10.91
C ARG A 14 21.68 -8.46 12.38
N GLY A 15 22.49 -7.55 12.93
CA GLY A 15 22.33 -7.05 14.30
C GLY A 15 21.02 -6.29 14.53
N ILE A 16 20.42 -5.71 13.49
CA ILE A 16 19.14 -5.01 13.57
C ILE A 16 17.98 -6.00 13.61
N LEU A 17 18.10 -7.13 12.91
CA LEU A 17 17.05 -8.14 12.76
C LEU A 17 16.60 -8.74 14.09
N SER A 18 17.51 -8.88 15.04
CA SER A 18 17.23 -9.40 16.39
C SER A 18 16.25 -8.53 17.20
N ASN A 19 16.00 -7.29 16.78
CA ASN A 19 14.99 -6.41 17.39
C ASN A 19 13.56 -6.75 16.94
N PHE A 20 13.38 -7.64 15.96
CA PHE A 20 12.11 -8.03 15.38
C PHE A 20 11.75 -9.47 15.77
N PRO A 21 10.45 -9.83 15.77
CA PRO A 21 10.01 -11.17 16.17
C PRO A 21 10.67 -12.23 15.29
N GLU A 22 11.07 -13.37 15.86
CA GLU A 22 11.82 -14.42 15.17
C GLU A 22 11.12 -14.90 13.88
N ASP A 23 9.79 -14.95 13.87
CA ASP A 23 8.99 -15.37 12.72
C ASP A 23 8.83 -14.27 11.64
N LYS A 24 9.33 -13.05 11.90
CA LYS A 24 9.18 -11.85 11.06
C LYS A 24 10.49 -11.09 10.83
N GLN A 25 11.65 -11.75 10.96
CA GLN A 25 12.95 -11.16 10.69
C GLN A 25 13.23 -11.11 9.18
N THR A 26 13.21 -9.93 8.59
CA THR A 26 13.56 -9.69 7.18
C THR A 26 14.63 -8.63 7.07
N ALA A 27 15.56 -8.76 6.13
CA ALA A 27 16.55 -7.72 5.85
C ALA A 27 15.92 -6.47 5.22
N GLU A 28 14.75 -6.60 4.58
CA GLU A 28 14.12 -5.51 3.84
C GLU A 28 13.71 -4.34 4.74
N THR A 29 14.40 -3.21 4.60
CA THR A 29 14.18 -1.99 5.39
C THR A 29 12.70 -1.56 5.38
N ALA A 30 12.02 -1.61 4.22
CA ALA A 30 10.63 -1.20 4.10
C ALA A 30 9.68 -2.00 5.01
N LEU A 31 9.86 -3.33 5.09
CA LEU A 31 9.06 -4.21 5.94
C LEU A 31 9.40 -4.04 7.43
N LEU A 32 10.67 -3.80 7.75
CA LEU A 32 11.10 -3.49 9.12
C LEU A 32 10.48 -2.18 9.63
N PHE A 33 10.42 -1.14 8.79
CA PHE A 33 9.73 0.10 9.13
C PHE A 33 8.23 -0.11 9.31
N LEU A 34 7.57 -0.93 8.47
CA LEU A 34 6.16 -1.27 8.66
C LEU A 34 5.91 -1.90 10.03
N GLN A 35 6.74 -2.88 10.44
CA GLN A 35 6.68 -3.48 11.77
C GLN A 35 6.91 -2.46 12.89
N LEU A 36 7.88 -1.55 12.73
CA LEU A 36 8.14 -0.49 13.71
C LEU A 36 6.92 0.44 13.87
N ILE A 37 6.30 0.84 12.76
CA ILE A 37 5.12 1.70 12.75
C ILE A 37 3.96 1.01 13.47
N MET A 38 3.68 -0.25 13.12
CA MET A 38 2.68 -1.10 13.77
C MET A 38 2.88 -1.12 15.29
N ARG A 39 4.11 -1.38 15.75
CA ARG A 39 4.46 -1.40 17.19
C ARG A 39 4.32 -0.05 17.90
N LYS A 40 4.55 1.06 17.20
CA LYS A 40 4.51 2.43 17.77
C LYS A 40 3.11 3.04 17.83
N LEU A 41 2.11 2.44 17.19
CA LEU A 41 0.73 2.94 17.27
C LEU A 41 0.14 2.73 18.67
N LYS A 42 -0.34 3.83 19.27
CA LYS A 42 -1.00 3.82 20.58
C LYS A 42 -2.29 2.98 20.52
N ARG A 43 -2.56 2.22 21.58
CA ARG A 43 -3.82 1.49 21.75
C ARG A 43 -4.90 2.34 22.42
N ALA A 44 -4.52 3.10 23.45
CA ALA A 44 -5.42 3.90 24.28
C ALA A 44 -4.89 5.34 24.47
N PRO A 45 -5.74 6.31 24.87
CA PRO A 45 -7.20 6.21 24.99
C PRO A 45 -7.93 6.22 23.63
N LYS A 46 -7.26 6.66 22.56
CA LYS A 46 -7.74 6.59 21.18
C LYS A 46 -6.77 5.74 20.34
N PRO A 47 -7.27 4.86 19.47
CA PRO A 47 -6.42 4.12 18.55
C PRO A 47 -5.53 5.05 17.73
N GLY A 48 -4.24 4.75 17.70
CA GLY A 48 -3.30 5.40 16.82
C GLY A 48 -3.59 5.04 15.37
N ARG A 49 -3.41 6.00 14.48
CA ARG A 49 -3.51 5.82 13.02
C ARG A 49 -2.20 6.16 12.31
N ALA A 50 -1.96 5.50 11.19
CA ALA A 50 -0.82 5.68 10.32
C ALA A 50 -1.23 5.93 8.86
N ALA A 51 -0.43 6.73 8.16
CA ALA A 51 -0.37 6.74 6.70
C ALA A 51 1.08 6.51 6.29
N VAL A 52 1.32 5.46 5.50
CA VAL A 52 2.67 4.97 5.17
C VAL A 52 2.80 4.82 3.67
N VAL A 53 3.76 5.52 3.07
CA VAL A 53 4.10 5.29 1.66
C VAL A 53 4.95 4.02 1.56
N VAL A 54 4.59 3.11 0.66
CA VAL A 54 5.29 1.84 0.44
C VAL A 54 5.45 1.55 -1.06
N PRO A 55 6.52 0.87 -1.48
CA PRO A 55 6.65 0.36 -2.85
C PRO A 55 5.69 -0.82 -3.08
N ASN A 56 5.44 -1.18 -4.35
CA ASN A 56 4.66 -2.38 -4.68
C ASN A 56 5.19 -3.67 -4.04
N GLY A 57 6.50 -3.78 -3.82
CA GLY A 57 7.12 -4.95 -3.18
C GLY A 57 6.50 -5.31 -1.84
N VAL A 58 6.11 -4.31 -1.04
CA VAL A 58 5.41 -4.55 0.23
C VAL A 58 4.03 -5.18 0.01
N LEU A 59 3.35 -4.85 -1.08
CA LEU A 59 2.00 -5.36 -1.36
C LEU A 59 2.01 -6.82 -1.78
N PHE A 60 2.88 -7.21 -2.72
CA PHE A 60 2.91 -8.56 -3.29
C PHE A 60 3.89 -9.51 -2.60
N GLY A 61 4.79 -9.01 -1.74
CA GLY A 61 5.82 -9.82 -1.08
C GLY A 61 5.24 -11.02 -0.32
N ASP A 62 5.89 -12.16 -0.42
CA ASP A 62 5.48 -13.44 0.16
C ASP A 62 6.29 -13.78 1.43
N GLY A 63 6.20 -15.02 1.91
CA GLY A 63 6.99 -15.51 3.04
C GLY A 63 6.87 -14.63 4.30
N ILE A 64 7.97 -13.98 4.69
CA ILE A 64 8.01 -13.10 5.87
C ILE A 64 7.16 -11.85 5.66
N ALA A 65 7.14 -11.28 4.44
CA ALA A 65 6.29 -10.14 4.12
C ALA A 65 4.80 -10.50 4.26
N ALA A 66 4.41 -11.71 3.81
CA ALA A 66 3.05 -12.21 4.01
C ALA A 66 2.69 -12.34 5.49
N ARG A 67 3.59 -12.84 6.35
CA ARG A 67 3.36 -12.91 7.81
C ARG A 67 3.19 -11.53 8.47
N ILE A 68 3.98 -10.53 8.05
CA ILE A 68 3.85 -9.15 8.53
C ILE A 68 2.50 -8.56 8.10
N LYS A 69 2.10 -8.78 6.83
CA LYS A 69 0.80 -8.34 6.31
C LYS A 69 -0.37 -9.07 6.97
N GLU A 70 -0.21 -10.34 7.33
CA GLU A 70 -1.22 -11.08 8.08
C GLU A 70 -1.44 -10.46 9.46
N GLU A 71 -0.37 -10.13 10.20
CA GLU A 71 -0.48 -9.41 11.47
C GLU A 71 -1.14 -8.04 11.28
N LEU A 72 -0.79 -7.32 10.20
CA LEU A 72 -1.43 -6.05 9.85
C LEU A 72 -2.94 -6.23 9.66
N LEU A 73 -3.39 -7.23 8.89
CA LEU A 73 -4.81 -7.47 8.63
C LEU A 73 -5.56 -7.98 9.87
N ARG A 74 -4.93 -8.84 10.68
CA ARG A 74 -5.57 -9.47 11.84
C ARG A 74 -5.62 -8.60 13.08
N GLU A 75 -4.70 -7.65 13.23
CA GLU A 75 -4.64 -6.85 14.45
C GLU A 75 -4.79 -5.34 14.25
N PHE A 76 -4.75 -4.87 13.00
CA PHE A 76 -4.98 -3.47 12.65
C PHE A 76 -6.10 -3.37 11.62
N ASN A 77 -6.72 -2.19 11.59
CA ASN A 77 -7.77 -1.87 10.64
C ASN A 77 -7.11 -1.19 9.45
N LEU A 78 -6.62 -1.98 8.49
CA LEU A 78 -6.16 -1.52 7.19
C LEU A 78 -7.37 -1.16 6.33
N HIS A 79 -7.87 0.04 6.54
CA HIS A 79 -9.14 0.45 5.94
C HIS A 79 -8.98 0.95 4.50
N THR A 80 -7.79 1.39 4.07
CA THR A 80 -7.58 1.95 2.71
C THR A 80 -6.16 1.80 2.19
N ILE A 81 -6.03 1.41 0.93
CA ILE A 81 -4.81 1.44 0.13
C ILE A 81 -5.03 2.38 -1.05
N LEU A 82 -4.29 3.49 -1.09
CA LEU A 82 -4.26 4.40 -2.24
C LEU A 82 -3.11 4.00 -3.17
N ARG A 83 -3.42 3.57 -4.39
CA ARG A 83 -2.44 3.21 -5.41
C ARG A 83 -2.07 4.43 -6.22
N LEU A 84 -0.78 4.72 -6.32
CA LEU A 84 -0.24 5.87 -7.03
C LEU A 84 0.45 5.42 -8.34
N PRO A 85 0.26 6.15 -9.45
CA PRO A 85 0.91 5.87 -10.72
C PRO A 85 2.43 5.97 -10.67
N ASN A 86 3.06 5.53 -11.76
CA ASN A 86 4.49 5.66 -11.98
C ASN A 86 4.93 7.13 -12.00
N GLY A 87 6.14 7.37 -11.49
CA GLY A 87 6.82 8.66 -11.58
C GLY A 87 6.35 9.71 -10.57
N VAL A 88 5.46 9.38 -9.62
CA VAL A 88 5.08 10.33 -8.54
C VAL A 88 6.30 10.84 -7.77
N PHE A 89 7.32 9.99 -7.62
CA PHE A 89 8.58 10.33 -6.96
C PHE A 89 9.73 10.64 -7.95
N ALA A 90 9.43 10.97 -9.21
CA ALA A 90 10.44 11.34 -10.19
C ALA A 90 11.18 12.63 -9.78
N PRO A 91 12.50 12.74 -9.99
CA PRO A 91 13.37 11.81 -10.71
C PRO A 91 14.03 10.73 -9.83
N TYR A 92 13.73 10.69 -8.53
CA TYR A 92 14.40 9.80 -7.58
C TYR A 92 14.03 8.34 -7.81
N THR A 93 12.78 8.07 -8.19
CA THR A 93 12.35 6.74 -8.61
C THR A 93 11.11 6.84 -9.50
N ASN A 94 11.03 5.91 -10.45
CA ASN A 94 9.85 5.72 -11.31
C ASN A 94 8.96 4.57 -10.83
N ILE A 95 9.32 3.91 -9.73
CA ILE A 95 8.59 2.76 -9.19
C ILE A 95 7.19 3.23 -8.73
N PRO A 96 6.12 2.50 -9.09
CA PRO A 96 4.79 2.75 -8.55
C PRO A 96 4.75 2.53 -7.05
N THR A 97 4.03 3.40 -6.37
CA THR A 97 3.99 3.46 -4.90
C THR A 97 2.55 3.43 -4.42
N ASN A 98 2.37 3.12 -3.14
CA ASN A 98 1.05 3.02 -2.52
C ASN A 98 1.10 3.70 -1.17
N ILE A 99 -0.05 4.18 -0.70
CA ILE A 99 -0.20 4.68 0.66
C ILE A 99 -1.13 3.74 1.42
N LEU A 100 -0.59 3.12 2.46
CA LEU A 100 -1.37 2.32 3.41
C LEU A 100 -1.93 3.23 4.48
N PHE A 101 -3.25 3.21 4.67
CA PHE A 101 -3.92 3.87 5.77
C PHE A 101 -4.51 2.83 6.70
N PHE A 102 -4.03 2.82 7.94
CA PHE A 102 -4.48 1.87 8.95
C PHE A 102 -4.46 2.47 10.34
N ASP A 103 -5.24 1.88 11.24
CA ASP A 103 -5.27 2.24 12.65
C ASP A 103 -5.32 1.02 13.57
N ARG A 104 -5.18 1.24 14.88
CA ARG A 104 -5.18 0.17 15.90
C ARG A 104 -6.57 -0.07 16.51
N SER A 105 -7.67 0.20 15.79
CA SER A 105 -9.03 0.04 16.34
C SER A 105 -9.45 -1.42 16.48
N GLY A 106 -8.83 -2.34 15.74
CA GLY A 106 -9.17 -3.77 15.71
C GLY A 106 -8.73 -4.42 14.40
N PRO A 107 -9.16 -5.66 14.11
CA PRO A 107 -8.88 -6.35 12.85
C PRO A 107 -9.49 -5.64 11.65
N SER A 108 -8.89 -5.85 10.47
CA SER A 108 -9.45 -5.44 9.18
C SER A 108 -10.65 -6.32 8.83
N THR A 109 -11.74 -5.70 8.40
CA THR A 109 -12.91 -6.41 7.85
C THR A 109 -12.93 -6.32 6.33
N ASP A 110 -12.83 -5.09 5.82
CA ASP A 110 -12.82 -4.74 4.42
C ASP A 110 -11.68 -3.76 4.15
N VAL A 111 -10.93 -3.97 3.08
CA VAL A 111 -9.90 -3.04 2.61
C VAL A 111 -10.42 -2.34 1.37
N TRP A 112 -10.47 -1.00 1.42
CA TRP A 112 -10.74 -0.21 0.22
C TRP A 112 -9.47 0.02 -0.57
N PHE A 113 -9.56 -0.15 -1.88
CA PHE A 113 -8.53 0.25 -2.80
C PHE A 113 -9.03 1.47 -3.57
N TYR A 114 -8.16 2.46 -3.73
CA TYR A 114 -8.40 3.60 -4.60
C TYR A 114 -7.23 3.73 -5.56
N GLU A 115 -7.49 3.71 -6.86
CA GLU A 115 -6.50 3.87 -7.92
C GLU A 115 -6.50 5.31 -8.41
N HIS A 116 -5.40 6.01 -8.17
CA HIS A 116 -5.24 7.39 -8.63
C HIS A 116 -5.03 7.42 -10.15
N ALA A 117 -5.88 8.15 -10.85
CA ALA A 117 -5.82 8.27 -12.30
C ALA A 117 -4.79 9.31 -12.73
N LEU A 118 -4.07 9.02 -13.81
CA LEU A 118 -3.24 10.01 -14.49
C LEU A 118 -4.13 11.03 -15.22
N PRO A 119 -3.69 12.29 -15.34
CA PRO A 119 -4.31 13.26 -16.23
C PRO A 119 -4.34 12.74 -17.67
N GLU A 120 -5.36 13.15 -18.42
CA GLU A 120 -5.53 12.74 -19.81
C GLU A 120 -4.27 13.02 -20.65
N GLY A 121 -3.89 12.04 -21.47
CA GLY A 121 -2.69 12.10 -22.31
C GLY A 121 -1.36 11.84 -21.58
N ARG A 122 -1.35 11.60 -20.26
CA ARG A 122 -0.14 11.23 -19.52
C ARG A 122 -0.04 9.73 -19.25
N ARG A 123 1.16 9.18 -19.41
CA ARG A 123 1.49 7.78 -19.06
C ARG A 123 2.17 7.63 -17.70
N ASN A 124 2.78 8.71 -17.20
CA ASN A 124 3.47 8.77 -15.92
C ASN A 124 3.68 10.24 -15.51
N TYR A 125 3.94 10.45 -14.23
CA TYR A 125 4.48 11.74 -13.76
C TYR A 125 5.96 11.86 -14.08
N THR A 126 6.46 13.08 -14.18
CA THR A 126 7.86 13.39 -14.43
C THR A 126 8.32 14.53 -13.53
N LYS A 127 9.63 14.79 -13.47
CA LYS A 127 10.20 15.94 -12.75
C LYS A 127 9.57 17.27 -13.18
N THR A 128 9.25 17.42 -14.46
CA THR A 128 8.68 18.66 -15.04
C THR A 128 7.15 18.69 -15.00
N ALA A 129 6.50 17.55 -14.78
CA ALA A 129 5.06 17.43 -14.64
C ALA A 129 4.71 16.52 -13.44
N PRO A 130 4.91 17.00 -12.19
CA PRO A 130 4.67 16.22 -10.99
C PRO A 130 3.18 16.16 -10.64
N LEU A 131 2.82 15.22 -9.75
CA LEU A 131 1.48 15.11 -9.17
C LEU A 131 1.09 16.43 -8.49
N GLN A 132 -0.05 16.99 -8.88
CA GLN A 132 -0.63 18.18 -8.24
C GLN A 132 -1.64 17.79 -7.17
N LEU A 133 -1.74 18.61 -6.12
CA LEU A 133 -2.68 18.36 -5.02
C LEU A 133 -4.15 18.28 -5.50
N ALA A 134 -4.52 19.12 -6.47
CA ALA A 134 -5.87 19.14 -7.04
C ALA A 134 -6.26 17.80 -7.69
N GLU A 135 -5.28 17.01 -8.15
CA GLU A 135 -5.55 15.69 -8.74
C GLU A 135 -6.06 14.70 -7.67
N LEU A 136 -5.82 14.96 -6.38
CA LEU A 136 -6.30 14.14 -5.25
C LEU A 136 -7.70 14.55 -4.76
N ASP A 137 -8.31 15.62 -5.31
CA ASP A 137 -9.60 16.13 -4.82
C ASP A 137 -10.73 15.10 -5.01
N ALA A 138 -10.70 14.32 -6.10
CA ALA A 138 -11.65 13.24 -6.32
C ALA A 138 -11.57 12.17 -5.22
N CYS A 139 -10.36 11.76 -4.85
CA CYS A 139 -10.11 10.81 -3.76
C CYS A 139 -10.58 11.39 -2.42
N ARG A 140 -10.31 12.68 -2.17
CA ARG A 140 -10.74 13.37 -0.95
C ARG A 140 -12.26 13.47 -0.83
N ALA A 141 -12.96 13.74 -1.92
CA ALA A 141 -14.41 13.78 -1.97
C ALA A 141 -15.02 12.39 -1.72
N TRP A 142 -14.42 11.35 -2.31
CA TRP A 142 -14.82 9.95 -2.11
C TRP A 142 -14.57 9.46 -0.66
N TRP A 143 -13.52 9.95 0.00
CA TRP A 143 -13.09 9.44 1.31
C TRP A 143 -14.18 9.42 2.40
N GLY A 144 -15.06 10.44 2.39
CA GLY A 144 -16.17 10.58 3.36
C GLY A 144 -17.45 9.83 2.98
N LYS A 145 -17.55 9.34 1.74
CA LYS A 145 -18.71 8.62 1.19
C LYS A 145 -18.19 7.48 0.29
N ARG A 146 -17.61 6.47 0.93
CA ARG A 146 -16.92 5.39 0.21
C ARG A 146 -17.93 4.49 -0.48
N GLU A 147 -17.94 4.61 -1.80
CA GLU A 147 -18.74 3.79 -2.69
C GLU A 147 -17.83 3.19 -3.76
N GLU A 148 -18.28 2.09 -4.34
CA GLU A 148 -17.61 1.50 -5.48
C GLU A 148 -17.71 2.41 -6.70
N THR A 149 -16.59 2.65 -7.37
CA THR A 149 -16.49 3.47 -8.58
C THR A 149 -15.49 2.83 -9.55
N ASP A 150 -15.33 3.38 -10.74
CA ASP A 150 -14.30 2.94 -11.70
C ASP A 150 -12.87 3.06 -11.14
N ARG A 151 -12.67 3.79 -10.04
CA ARG A 151 -11.36 3.99 -9.38
C ARG A 151 -11.28 3.36 -8.00
N ALA A 152 -12.41 2.96 -7.41
CA ALA A 152 -12.44 2.45 -6.05
C ALA A 152 -13.21 1.15 -5.96
N TRP A 153 -12.63 0.14 -5.33
CA TRP A 153 -13.28 -1.14 -5.06
C TRP A 153 -12.91 -1.63 -3.67
N LYS A 154 -13.65 -2.61 -3.18
CA LYS A 154 -13.49 -3.15 -1.83
C LYS A 154 -13.15 -4.63 -1.92
N THR A 155 -12.25 -5.10 -1.07
CA THR A 155 -11.93 -6.53 -0.95
C THR A 155 -12.03 -6.93 0.53
N PRO A 156 -12.75 -8.02 0.86
CA PRO A 156 -12.79 -8.54 2.22
C PRO A 156 -11.40 -8.94 2.71
N ALA A 157 -11.07 -8.62 3.95
CA ALA A 157 -9.77 -8.98 4.54
C ALA A 157 -9.56 -10.50 4.61
N ALA A 158 -10.65 -11.28 4.77
CA ALA A 158 -10.59 -12.74 4.74
C ALA A 158 -10.06 -13.27 3.39
N GLU A 159 -10.55 -12.74 2.27
CA GLU A 159 -10.08 -13.10 0.92
C GLU A 159 -8.60 -12.72 0.73
N LEU A 160 -8.18 -11.57 1.28
CA LEU A 160 -6.77 -11.16 1.24
C LEU A 160 -5.88 -12.16 2.00
N ILE A 161 -6.31 -12.61 3.17
CA ILE A 161 -5.57 -13.58 3.99
C ILE A 161 -5.49 -14.93 3.29
N GLU A 162 -6.61 -15.44 2.76
CA GLU A 162 -6.68 -16.72 2.05
C GLU A 162 -5.78 -16.74 0.81
N ALA A 163 -5.65 -15.62 0.13
CA ALA A 163 -4.77 -15.45 -1.03
C ALA A 163 -3.31 -15.09 -0.64
N GLY A 164 -2.83 -15.56 0.51
CA GLY A 164 -1.44 -15.38 0.95
C GLY A 164 -1.09 -13.94 1.35
N CYS A 165 -2.07 -13.17 1.80
CA CYS A 165 -1.92 -11.75 2.14
C CYS A 165 -1.39 -10.89 0.97
N ASN A 166 -1.71 -11.25 -0.28
CA ASN A 166 -1.37 -10.40 -1.42
C ASN A 166 -2.30 -9.18 -1.48
N LEU A 167 -1.71 -8.00 -1.22
CA LEU A 167 -2.41 -6.71 -1.23
C LEU A 167 -2.32 -6.02 -2.59
N ASP A 168 -1.63 -6.57 -3.59
CA ASP A 168 -1.60 -6.04 -4.95
C ASP A 168 -2.87 -6.43 -5.72
N ARG A 169 -4.01 -5.93 -5.26
CA ARG A 169 -5.30 -6.11 -5.93
C ARG A 169 -5.40 -5.12 -7.06
N ARG A 170 -5.60 -5.61 -8.28
CA ARG A 170 -5.84 -4.77 -9.45
C ARG A 170 -7.28 -4.28 -9.47
N ASN A 171 -7.47 -3.13 -10.09
CA ASN A 171 -8.80 -2.58 -10.31
C ASN A 171 -9.62 -3.52 -11.21
N PRO A 172 -10.73 -4.10 -10.74
CA PRO A 172 -11.53 -5.03 -11.54
C PRO A 172 -12.24 -4.34 -12.71
N ARG A 173 -12.41 -3.01 -12.62
CA ARG A 173 -13.01 -2.15 -13.66
C ARG A 173 -11.98 -1.37 -14.47
N GLY A 174 -10.69 -1.52 -14.15
CA GLY A 174 -9.62 -0.86 -14.88
C GLY A 174 -9.52 -1.39 -16.30
N ALA A 175 -9.18 -0.52 -17.26
CA ALA A 175 -8.74 -0.99 -18.57
C ALA A 175 -7.59 -1.98 -18.34
N GLN A 176 -7.74 -3.23 -18.80
CA GLN A 176 -6.66 -4.20 -18.74
C GLN A 176 -5.44 -3.56 -19.42
N ASP A 177 -4.33 -3.39 -18.69
CA ASP A 177 -3.07 -3.03 -19.31
C ASP A 177 -2.81 -4.06 -20.42
N VAL A 178 -2.83 -3.60 -21.67
CA VAL A 178 -2.65 -4.40 -22.89
C VAL A 178 -1.29 -5.12 -22.91
N MET A 179 -0.45 -4.90 -21.91
CA MET A 179 0.88 -5.50 -21.75
C MET A 179 0.89 -6.93 -21.20
N THR A 180 -0.25 -7.50 -20.82
CA THR A 180 -0.37 -8.92 -20.38
C THR A 180 -1.13 -9.82 -21.35
N LEU A 181 -1.22 -9.46 -22.63
CA LEU A 181 -1.60 -10.44 -23.64
C LEU A 181 -0.38 -11.33 -23.95
N PRO A 182 -0.48 -12.67 -23.82
CA PRO A 182 0.59 -13.54 -24.29
C PRO A 182 0.82 -13.32 -25.79
N PRO A 183 2.05 -13.52 -26.30
CA PRO A 183 2.43 -13.22 -27.69
C PRO A 183 1.59 -13.90 -28.76
N GLU A 184 0.78 -14.89 -28.38
CA GLU A 184 -0.01 -15.73 -29.28
C GLU A 184 -1.31 -15.08 -29.79
N THR A 185 -1.53 -13.78 -29.50
CA THR A 185 -2.73 -13.05 -29.94
C THR A 185 -2.46 -11.75 -30.71
N LEU A 186 -1.26 -11.62 -31.32
CA LEU A 186 -0.96 -10.58 -32.32
C LEU A 186 -0.83 -11.17 -33.72
#